data_AF-A0A965EL60-F1
#
_entry.id   AF-A0A965EL60-F1
#
_cell.length_a   1.000
_cell.length_b   1.000
_cell.length_c   1.000
_cell.angle_alpha   90.00
_cell.angle_beta   90.00
_cell.angle_gamma   90.00
#
_symmetry.space_group_name_H-M   'P 1'
#
loop_
_entity.id
_entity.type
_entity.pdbx_description
1 polymer ?
#
loop_
_entity_poly.entity_id
_entity_poly.type
_entity_poly.pdbx_seq_one_letter_code
_entity_poly.pdbx_strand_id
1 'polypeptide(L)'
;MSTNRGNFSSRMGFILAAAGSAVGLGNIWRFPYLAGQNGGAAFLLIYLICIFLLCVPVMVGEIAIGRAAGSDAMGSYSKLGNKRWGYLGLFGIIAGIFILSFYNVVAG
;
A
#
# COMPACT_ATOMS: atom_id res chain seq x y z
N MET A 1 15.08 20.51 -18.17
CA MET A 1 14.40 20.95 -16.94
C MET A 1 14.61 19.89 -15.87
N SER A 2 15.46 20.15 -14.89
CA SER A 2 15.63 19.24 -13.74
C SER A 2 14.45 19.47 -12.79
N THR A 3 13.38 18.68 -12.94
CA THR A 3 12.21 18.74 -12.06
C THR A 3 12.66 18.32 -10.67
N ASN A 4 12.84 19.30 -9.78
CA ASN A 4 13.13 19.08 -8.38
C ASN A 4 11.97 18.28 -7.77
N ARG A 5 12.15 16.97 -7.59
CA ARG A 5 11.16 16.12 -6.92
C ARG A 5 11.08 16.59 -5.48
N GLY A 6 9.87 16.98 -5.05
CA GLY A 6 9.61 17.35 -3.66
C GLY A 6 10.08 16.22 -2.74
N ASN A 7 11.14 16.48 -1.98
CA ASN A 7 11.60 15.55 -0.95
C ASN A 7 10.77 15.81 0.31
N PHE A 8 10.40 14.73 1.00
CA PHE A 8 9.80 14.87 2.32
C PHE A 8 10.80 15.56 3.24
N SER A 9 10.40 16.69 3.82
CA SER A 9 11.24 17.52 4.71
C SER A 9 11.75 16.75 5.95
N SER A 10 11.05 15.68 6.35
CA SER A 10 11.46 14.83 7.46
C SER A 10 11.09 13.36 7.25
N ARG A 11 11.93 12.45 7.74
CA ARG A 11 11.68 10.99 7.77
C ARG A 11 10.40 10.66 8.54
N MET A 12 10.10 11.41 9.60
CA MET A 12 8.84 11.29 10.32
C MET A 12 7.66 11.69 9.44
N GLY A 13 7.76 12.77 8.67
CA GLY A 13 6.70 13.19 7.75
C GLY A 13 6.35 12.12 6.71
N PHE A 14 7.37 11.44 6.18
CA PHE A 14 7.16 10.30 5.27
C PHE A 14 6.46 9.12 5.98
N ILE A 15 6.93 8.74 7.17
CA ILE A 15 6.35 7.63 7.93
C ILE A 15 4.90 7.92 8.32
N LEU A 16 4.60 9.13 8.78
CA LEU A 16 3.24 9.54 9.15
C LEU A 16 2.31 9.57 7.93
N ALA A 17 2.76 10.09 6.79
CA ALA A 17 1.97 10.10 5.56
C ALA A 17 1.68 8.67 5.06
N ALA A 18 2.68 7.79 5.08
CA ALA A 18 2.52 6.39 4.72
C ALA A 18 1.58 5.65 5.70
N ALA A 19 1.74 5.87 7.00
CA ALA A 19 0.88 5.28 8.03
C ALA A 19 -0.58 5.76 7.90
N GLY A 20 -0.79 7.06 7.68
CA GLY A 20 -2.13 7.63 7.47
C GLY A 20 -2.81 7.08 6.20
N SER A 21 -2.06 6.83 5.13
CA SER A 21 -2.60 6.19 3.93
C SER A 21 -2.91 4.70 4.11
N ALA A 22 -2.19 4.00 4.98
CA ALA A 22 -2.38 2.58 5.22
C ALA A 22 -3.56 2.29 6.17
N VAL A 23 -3.86 3.21 7.09
CA VAL A 23 -4.96 3.06 8.06
C VAL A 23 -6.26 3.59 7.47
N GLY A 24 -7.11 2.69 6.99
CA GLY A 24 -8.45 3.02 6.44
C GLY A 24 -9.61 2.59 7.33
N LEU A 25 -10.83 3.00 6.96
CA LEU A 25 -12.12 2.63 7.58
C LEU A 25 -12.22 1.11 7.81
N GLY A 26 -11.73 0.31 6.85
CA GLY A 26 -11.63 -1.15 6.90
C GLY A 26 -11.00 -1.69 8.19
N ASN A 27 -9.95 -1.04 8.67
CA ASN A 27 -9.27 -1.41 9.91
C ASN A 27 -10.07 -1.03 11.17
N ILE A 28 -10.99 -0.08 11.06
CA ILE A 28 -11.79 0.44 12.18
C ILE A 28 -13.01 -0.44 12.45
N TRP A 29 -13.69 -0.94 11.41
CA TRP A 29 -14.97 -1.66 11.54
C TRP A 29 -14.95 -3.15 11.17
N ARG A 30 -14.20 -3.54 10.13
CA ARG A 30 -14.21 -4.91 9.61
C ARG A 30 -13.26 -5.79 10.37
N PHE A 31 -12.15 -5.24 10.82
CA PHE A 31 -11.20 -5.91 11.70
C PHE A 31 -11.82 -6.34 13.04
N PRO A 32 -12.46 -5.47 13.85
CA PRO A 32 -13.07 -5.90 15.11
C PRO A 32 -14.24 -6.87 14.90
N TYR A 33 -14.99 -6.72 13.82
CA TYR A 33 -16.08 -7.65 13.46
C TYR A 33 -15.54 -9.06 13.16
N LEU A 34 -14.51 -9.17 12.32
CA LEU A 34 -13.89 -10.44 11.97
C LEU A 34 -13.16 -11.06 13.18
N ALA A 35 -12.48 -10.25 13.99
CA ALA A 35 -11.86 -10.72 15.23
C ALA A 35 -12.91 -11.24 16.21
N GLY A 36 -14.03 -10.54 16.39
CA GLY A 36 -15.13 -10.96 17.26
C GLY A 36 -15.76 -12.30 16.85
N GLN A 37 -16.00 -12.52 15.55
CA GLN A 37 -16.61 -13.77 15.07
C GLN A 37 -15.65 -14.96 15.01
N ASN A 38 -14.36 -14.75 14.73
CA ASN A 38 -13.41 -15.84 14.49
C ASN A 38 -12.59 -16.24 15.72
N GLY A 39 -13.14 -16.08 16.93
CA GLY A 39 -12.46 -16.51 18.16
C GLY A 39 -11.49 -15.50 18.76
N GLY A 40 -11.68 -14.20 18.48
CA GLY A 40 -11.04 -13.09 19.19
C GLY A 40 -9.52 -13.11 19.11
N ALA A 41 -8.90 -13.45 20.24
CA ALA A 41 -7.45 -13.42 20.42
C ALA A 41 -6.69 -14.43 19.56
N ALA A 42 -7.27 -15.60 19.26
CA ALA A 42 -6.61 -16.60 18.41
C ALA A 42 -6.51 -16.12 16.95
N PHE A 43 -7.58 -15.52 16.43
CA PHE A 43 -7.59 -14.89 15.11
C PHE A 43 -6.60 -13.73 15.04
N LEU A 44 -6.54 -12.89 16.09
CA LEU A 44 -5.60 -11.78 16.17
C LEU A 44 -4.14 -12.24 16.06
N LEU A 45 -3.78 -13.32 16.75
CA LEU A 45 -2.40 -13.84 16.76
C LEU A 45 -2.00 -14.35 15.37
N ILE A 46 -2.86 -15.12 14.71
CA ILE A 46 -2.65 -15.58 13.34
C ILE A 46 -2.60 -14.40 12.37
N TYR A 47 -3.48 -13.41 12.53
CA TYR A 47 -3.51 -12.20 11.72
C TYR A 47 -2.19 -11.41 11.81
N LEU A 48 -1.64 -11.23 13.01
CA LEU A 48 -0.35 -10.58 13.22
C LEU A 48 0.80 -11.34 12.56
N ILE A 49 0.82 -12.67 12.68
CA ILE A 49 1.83 -13.51 12.02
C ILE A 49 1.75 -13.35 10.49
N CYS A 50 0.54 -13.41 9.92
CA CYS A 50 0.33 -13.23 8.49
C CYS A 50 0.75 -11.83 8.01
N ILE A 51 0.45 -10.77 8.76
CA ILE A 51 0.94 -9.42 8.44
C ILE A 51 2.46 -9.39 8.44
N PHE A 52 3.10 -9.98 9.44
CA PHE A 52 4.55 -9.94 9.54
C PHE A 52 5.23 -10.72 8.41
N LEU A 53 4.65 -11.86 8.02
CA LEU A 53 5.20 -12.73 6.97
C LEU A 53 4.90 -12.26 5.55
N LEU A 54 3.75 -11.61 5.32
CA LEU A 54 3.33 -11.23 3.96
C LEU A 54 3.44 -9.73 3.74
N CYS A 55 2.93 -8.92 4.67
CA CYS A 55 2.84 -7.48 4.49
C CYS A 55 4.22 -6.80 4.56
N VAL A 56 5.07 -7.21 5.52
CA VAL A 56 6.42 -6.65 5.68
C VAL A 56 7.31 -6.87 4.45
N PRO A 57 7.50 -8.11 3.92
CA PRO A 57 8.37 -8.28 2.76
C PRO A 57 7.81 -7.62 1.50
N VAL A 58 6.49 -7.60 1.32
CA VAL A 58 5.85 -6.90 0.20
C VAL A 58 6.12 -5.40 0.28
N MET A 59 5.90 -4.79 1.45
CA MET A 59 6.13 -3.36 1.67
C MET A 59 7.61 -2.97 1.46
N VAL A 60 8.55 -3.78 1.96
CA VAL A 60 9.98 -3.56 1.74
C VAL A 60 10.32 -3.68 0.25
N GLY A 61 9.73 -4.65 -0.45
CA GLY A 61 9.89 -4.82 -1.90
C GLY A 61 9.40 -3.60 -2.69
N GLU A 62 8.20 -3.12 -2.41
CA GLU A 62 7.64 -1.94 -3.08
C GLU A 62 8.46 -0.67 -2.82
N ILE A 63 8.90 -0.45 -1.58
CA ILE A 63 9.74 0.70 -1.24
C ILE A 63 11.12 0.60 -1.92
N ALA A 64 11.71 -0.59 -1.98
CA ALA A 64 12.99 -0.82 -2.65
C ALA A 64 12.89 -0.57 -4.16
N ILE A 65 11.85 -1.08 -4.82
CA ILE A 65 11.60 -0.84 -6.26
C ILE A 65 11.35 0.65 -6.52
N GLY A 66 10.54 1.31 -5.69
CA GLY A 66 10.26 2.74 -5.80
C GLY A 66 11.51 3.61 -5.62
N ARG A 67 12.39 3.24 -4.68
CA ARG A 67 13.68 3.92 -4.46
C ARG A 67 14.68 3.68 -5.60
N ALA A 68 14.76 2.45 -6.12
CA ALA A 68 15.71 2.09 -7.18
C ALA A 68 15.35 2.72 -8.52
N ALA A 69 14.06 2.78 -8.87
CA ALA A 69 13.64 3.31 -10.17
C ALA A 69 13.42 4.83 -10.18
N GLY A 70 13.14 5.44 -9.01
CA GLY A 70 12.95 6.88 -8.90
C GLY A 70 11.88 7.42 -9.85
N SER A 71 10.81 6.67 -10.08
CA SER A 71 9.70 6.99 -10.98
C SER A 71 8.36 6.48 -10.44
N ASP A 72 7.25 6.88 -11.07
CA ASP A 72 5.90 6.42 -10.70
C ASP A 72 5.74 4.91 -10.88
N ALA A 73 4.73 4.30 -10.26
CA ALA A 73 4.53 2.84 -10.26
C ALA A 73 4.68 2.21 -11.66
N MET A 74 4.02 2.77 -12.69
CA MET A 74 4.15 2.32 -14.08
C MET A 74 5.57 2.54 -14.65
N GLY A 75 6.18 3.70 -14.37
CA GLY A 75 7.53 4.05 -14.81
C GLY A 75 8.60 3.18 -14.17
N SER A 76 8.38 2.76 -12.92
CA SER A 76 9.32 1.96 -12.13
C SER A 76 9.35 0.51 -12.58
N TYR A 77 8.18 -0.08 -12.84
CA TYR A 77 8.11 -1.41 -13.44
C TYR A 77 8.63 -1.45 -14.89
N SER A 78 8.47 -0.35 -15.64
CA SER A 78 8.98 -0.25 -17.02
C SER A 78 10.50 0.01 -17.09
N LYS A 79 11.07 0.74 -16.13
CA LYS A 79 12.53 1.03 -16.06
C LYS A 79 13.36 -0.10 -15.45
N LEU A 80 12.85 -0.75 -14.40
CA LEU A 80 13.58 -1.79 -13.67
C LEU A 80 13.34 -3.19 -14.25
N GLY A 81 12.26 -3.36 -15.03
CA GLY A 81 11.90 -4.60 -15.71
C GLY A 81 11.81 -4.44 -17.23
N ASN A 82 10.95 -5.25 -17.86
CA ASN A 82 10.64 -5.17 -19.29
C ASN A 82 9.37 -4.33 -19.52
N LYS A 83 9.17 -3.73 -20.71
CA LYS A 83 7.99 -2.91 -21.06
C LYS A 83 6.65 -3.60 -20.77
N ARG A 84 6.63 -4.95 -20.78
CA ARG A 84 5.48 -5.78 -20.40
C ARG A 84 5.15 -5.77 -18.90
N TRP A 85 6.14 -5.58 -18.03
CA TRP A 85 5.94 -5.47 -16.58
C TRP A 85 5.34 -4.12 -16.19
N GLY A 86 5.44 -3.11 -17.05
CA GLY A 86 4.71 -1.84 -16.90
C GLY A 86 3.18 -2.03 -16.83
N TYR A 87 2.63 -3.07 -17.46
CA TYR A 87 1.20 -3.41 -17.37
C TYR A 87 0.79 -3.82 -15.95
N LEU A 88 1.66 -4.47 -15.16
CA LEU A 88 1.38 -4.79 -13.76
C LEU A 88 1.24 -3.51 -12.91
N GLY A 89 2.10 -2.52 -13.16
CA GLY A 89 1.98 -1.20 -12.54
C GLY A 89 0.69 -0.48 -12.93
N LEU A 90 0.27 -0.58 -14.20
CA LEU A 90 -1.01 -0.03 -14.68
C LEU A 90 -2.21 -0.70 -14.00
N PHE A 91 -2.19 -2.02 -13.85
CA PHE A 91 -3.22 -2.77 -13.12
C PHE A 91 -3.33 -2.33 -11.67
N GLY A 92 -2.22 -2.05 -10.99
CA GLY A 92 -2.24 -1.51 -9.62
C GLY A 92 -2.92 -0.15 -9.52
N ILE A 93 -2.67 0.75 -10.48
CA ILE A 93 -3.31 2.07 -10.53
C ILE A 93 -4.82 1.94 -10.78
N ILE A 94 -5.22 1.09 -11.72
CA ILE A 94 -6.63 0.82 -12.02
C ILE A 94 -7.34 0.23 -10.79
N ALA A 95 -6.73 -0.75 -10.12
CA ALA A 95 -7.27 -1.33 -8.90
C ALA A 95 -7.45 -0.26 -7.80
N GLY A 96 -6.49 0.65 -7.64
CA GLY A 96 -6.60 1.79 -6.72
C GLY A 96 -7.80 2.69 -7.03
N ILE A 97 -8.05 2.99 -8.31
CA ILE A 97 -9.22 3.79 -8.75
C ILE A 97 -10.53 3.07 -8.42
N PHE A 98 -10.62 1.75 -8.66
CA PHE A 98 -11.81 0.96 -8.31
C PHE A 98 -12.07 0.95 -6.80
N ILE A 99 -11.02 0.76 -5.99
CA ILE A 99 -11.12 0.79 -4.53
C ILE A 99 -11.60 2.16 -4.06
N LEU A 100 -11.02 3.24 -4.60
CA LEU A 100 -11.41 4.62 -4.25
C LEU A 100 -12.86 4.92 -4.64
N SER A 101 -13.32 4.43 -5.78
CA SER A 101 -14.72 4.58 -6.22
C SER A 101 -15.68 3.89 -5.26
N PHE A 102 -15.40 2.64 -4.89
CA PHE A 102 -16.18 1.91 -3.87
C PHE A 102 -16.15 2.63 -2.52
N TYR A 103 -14.98 3.11 -2.10
CA TYR A 103 -14.84 3.81 -0.82
C TYR A 103 -15.57 5.14 -0.77
N ASN A 104 -15.54 5.92 -1.85
CA ASN A 104 -16.30 7.17 -1.94
C ASN A 104 -17.80 6.93 -1.84
N VAL A 105 -18.31 5.84 -2.42
CA VAL A 105 -19.74 5.47 -2.31
C VAL A 105 -20.10 5.01 -0.89
N VAL A 106 -19.18 4.34 -0.20
CA VAL A 106 -19.42 3.84 1.17
C VAL A 106 -19.25 4.92 2.24
N ALA A 107 -18.37 5.89 2.02
CA ALA A 107 -18.11 7.01 2.93
C ALA A 107 -18.95 8.26 2.63
N GLY A 108 -19.61 8.30 1.46
CA GLY A 108 -20.45 9.41 0.98
C GLY A 108 -21.89 9.35 1.44
#